data_AF-G3I4C8-F1
#
_entry.id   AF-G3I4C8-F1
#
_cell.length_a   1.000
_cell.length_b   1.000
_cell.length_c   1.000
_cell.angle_alpha   90.00
_cell.angle_beta   90.00
_cell.angle_gamma   90.00
#
_symmetry.space_group_name_H-M   'P 1'
#
loop_
_entity.id
_entity.type
_entity.pdbx_description
1 polymer ?
#
loop_
_entity_poly.entity_id
_entity_poly.type
_entity_poly.pdbx_seq_one_letter_code
_entity_poly.pdbx_strand_id
1 'polypeptide(L)' 'MGVDIRHNKDRKVRRKEPKSQDVYLRLLVKLYRFLAKRTNSTFNQVVLKRLFMSRTNRPPLSLSRMIRKMKLPG' A
#
# COMPACT_ATOMS: atom_id res chain seq x y z
N MET A 1 9.74 -9.82 -38.38
CA MET A 1 9.57 -8.35 -38.48
C MET A 1 9.95 -7.75 -37.14
N GLY A 2 10.89 -6.80 -37.10
CA GLY A 2 11.18 -6.04 -35.89
C GLY A 2 10.09 -5.00 -35.67
N VAL A 3 9.56 -4.92 -34.45
CA VAL A 3 8.59 -3.89 -34.08
C VAL A 3 9.35 -2.76 -33.40
N ASP A 4 9.31 -1.55 -33.99
CA ASP A 4 9.90 -0.36 -33.39
C ASP A 4 9.01 0.13 -32.24
N ILE A 5 9.34 -0.31 -31.03
CA ILE A 5 8.65 0.05 -29.80
C ILE A 5 9.60 0.66 -28.78
N ARG A 6 9.11 1.69 -28.08
CA ARG A 6 9.83 2.38 -27.02
C ARG A 6 9.70 1.62 -25.70
N HIS A 7 10.75 0.93 -25.29
CA HIS A 7 10.79 0.11 -24.06
C HIS A 7 11.20 0.88 -22.78
N ASN A 8 11.44 2.19 -22.88
CA ASN A 8 12.01 2.97 -21.77
C ASN A 8 11.09 3.14 -20.55
N LYS A 9 9.78 2.82 -20.67
CA LYS A 9 8.78 3.00 -19.61
C LYS A 9 8.14 1.70 -19.12
N ASP A 10 8.61 0.54 -19.58
CA ASP A 10 8.00 -0.76 -19.26
C ASP A 10 8.11 -1.10 -17.77
N ARG A 11 9.23 -0.69 -17.16
CA ARG A 11 9.48 -0.92 -15.73
C ARG A 11 8.70 0.06 -14.86
N LYS A 12 7.61 -0.43 -14.27
CA LYS A 12 6.84 0.31 -13.26
C LYS A 12 7.58 0.36 -11.91
N VAL A 13 7.97 1.55 -11.47
CA VAL A 13 8.62 1.78 -10.17
C VAL A 13 7.55 1.77 -9.07
N ARG A 14 7.40 0.62 -8.40
CA ARG A 14 6.49 0.44 -7.25
C ARG A 14 6.99 -0.67 -6.34
N ARG A 15 6.70 -0.57 -5.05
CA ARG A 15 7.01 -1.64 -4.09
C ARG A 15 5.98 -2.76 -4.20
N LYS A 16 6.48 -4.00 -4.29
CA LYS A 16 5.67 -5.24 -4.30
C LYS A 16 5.69 -5.97 -2.95
N GLU A 17 6.56 -5.52 -2.04
CA GLU A 17 6.79 -6.06 -0.71
C GLU A 17 7.36 -4.98 0.22
N PRO A 18 7.27 -5.14 1.56
CA PRO A 18 7.93 -4.23 2.48
C PRO A 18 9.45 -4.47 2.46
N LYS A 19 10.24 -3.39 2.48
CA LYS A 19 11.71 -3.48 2.60
C LYS A 19 12.16 -4.02 3.98
N SER A 20 11.31 -3.86 5.00
CA SER A 20 11.60 -4.29 6.37
C SER A 20 11.64 -5.81 6.50
N GLN A 21 12.54 -6.31 7.35
CA GLN A 21 12.62 -7.72 7.73
C GLN A 21 11.79 -8.06 8.98
N ASP A 22 11.09 -7.07 9.57
CA ASP A 22 10.19 -7.27 10.70
C ASP A 22 9.12 -8.35 10.41
N VAL A 23 9.09 -9.36 11.27
CA VAL A 23 8.23 -10.54 11.16
C VAL A 23 6.76 -10.14 11.32
N TYR A 24 6.43 -9.23 12.25
CA TYR A 24 5.05 -8.83 12.50
C TYR A 24 4.46 -8.10 11.29
N LEU A 25 5.21 -7.19 10.68
CA LEU A 25 4.81 -6.52 9.45
C LEU A 25 4.58 -7.52 8.31
N ARG A 26 5.42 -8.55 8.21
CA ARG A 26 5.30 -9.60 7.17
C ARG A 26 4.06 -10.45 7.35
N LEU A 27 3.69 -10.79 8.58
CA LEU A 27 2.45 -11.50 8.89
C LEU A 27 1.22 -10.68 8.46
N LEU A 28 1.19 -9.39 8.79
CA LEU A 28 0.12 -8.49 8.35
C LEU A 28 0.04 -8.39 6.82
N VAL A 29 1.18 -8.28 6.14
CA VAL A 29 1.23 -8.27 4.68
C VAL A 29 0.68 -9.56 4.07
N LYS A 30 0.98 -10.73 4.65
CA LYS A 30 0.44 -12.01 4.18
C LYS A 30 -1.09 -12.04 4.30
N LEU A 31 -1.63 -11.60 5.44
CA LEU A 31 -3.07 -11.51 5.66
C LEU A 31 -3.74 -10.58 4.64
N TYR A 32 -3.25 -9.35 4.50
CA TYR A 32 -3.85 -8.38 3.59
C TYR A 32 -3.63 -8.73 2.11
N ARG A 33 -2.59 -9.48 1.76
CA ARG A 33 -2.45 -10.08 0.41
C ARG A 33 -3.55 -11.08 0.12
N PHE A 34 -3.86 -11.96 1.07
CA PHE A 34 -4.95 -12.92 0.93
C PHE A 34 -6.29 -12.19 0.78
N LEU A 35 -6.59 -11.27 1.70
CA LEU A 35 -7.84 -10.49 1.68
C LEU A 35 -7.98 -9.66 0.39
N ALA A 36 -6.93 -8.95 -0.04
CA ALA A 36 -6.99 -8.14 -1.26
C ALA A 36 -7.20 -8.96 -2.55
N LYS A 37 -6.81 -10.24 -2.55
CA LYS A 37 -7.04 -11.16 -3.68
C LYS A 37 -8.41 -11.84 -3.63
N ARG A 38 -8.90 -12.17 -2.42
CA ARG A 38 -10.12 -12.97 -2.21
C ARG A 38 -11.38 -12.14 -1.97
N THR A 39 -11.24 -10.84 -1.74
CA THR A 39 -12.36 -9.92 -1.53
C THR A 39 -12.33 -8.78 -2.55
N ASN A 40 -13.50 -8.29 -2.94
CA ASN A 40 -13.65 -7.18 -3.90
C ASN A 40 -13.60 -5.79 -3.23
N SER A 41 -13.07 -5.71 -1.99
CA SER A 41 -13.00 -4.45 -1.25
C SER A 41 -11.75 -3.65 -1.63
N THR A 42 -11.95 -2.46 -2.18
CA THR A 42 -10.86 -1.50 -2.50
C THR A 42 -10.09 -1.08 -1.25
N PHE A 43 -10.73 -1.09 -0.08
CA PHE A 43 -10.10 -0.80 1.21
C PHE A 43 -8.89 -1.73 1.46
N ASN A 44 -9.06 -3.04 1.25
CA ASN A 44 -8.00 -4.02 1.47
C ASN A 44 -6.80 -3.80 0.56
N GLN A 45 -7.04 -3.39 -0.69
CA GLN A 45 -5.98 -3.05 -1.64
C GLN A 45 -5.20 -1.81 -1.20
N VAL A 46 -5.89 -0.79 -0.68
CA VAL A 46 -5.27 0.43 -0.16
C VAL A 46 -4.43 0.14 1.08
N VAL A 47 -4.94 -0.66 2.03
CA VAL A 47 -4.20 -1.03 3.24
C VAL A 47 -2.93 -1.81 2.88
N LEU A 48 -3.02 -2.80 1.98
CA LEU A 48 -1.86 -3.57 1.53
C LEU A 48 -0.78 -2.66 0.92
N LYS A 49 -1.18 -1.72 0.05
CA LYS A 49 -0.25 -0.74 -0.55
C LYS A 49 0.43 0.12 0.52
N ARG A 50 -0.30 0.53 1.56
CA ARG A 50 0.23 1.34 2.67
C ARG A 50 1.22 0.56 3.54
N LEU A 51 1.03 -0.75 3.74
CA LEU A 51 2.00 -1.59 4.46
C LEU A 51 3.37 -1.67 3.76
N PHE A 52 3.44 -1.49 2.44
CA PHE A 52 4.71 -1.46 1.69
C PHE A 52 5.45 -0.11 1.76
N MET A 53 4.79 0.95 2.20
CA MET A 53 5.35 2.31 2.18
C MET A 53 6.56 2.45 3.13
N SER A 54 7.49 3.33 2.75
CA SER A 54 8.60 3.73 3.63
C SER A 54 8.07 4.50 4.85
N ARG A 55 8.92 4.63 5.88
CA ARG A 55 8.59 5.42 7.08
C ARG A 55 8.26 6.87 6.75
N THR A 56 9.02 7.49 5.83
CA THR A 56 8.75 8.86 5.33
C THR A 56 7.36 9.02 4.72
N ASN A 57 6.87 7.99 4.02
CA ASN A 57 5.53 7.97 3.41
C ASN A 57 4.44 7.48 4.38
N ARG A 58 4.78 7.19 5.63
CA ARG A 58 3.86 6.82 6.72
C ARG A 58 4.04 7.81 7.89
N PRO A 59 3.68 9.09 7.70
CA PRO A 59 3.84 10.10 8.73
C PRO A 59 2.95 9.81 9.96
N PRO A 60 3.38 10.23 11.16
CA PRO A 60 2.55 10.12 12.36
C PRO A 60 1.28 10.96 12.21
N LEU A 61 0.16 10.46 12.74
CA LEU A 61 -1.11 11.15 12.77
C LEU A 61 -1.37 11.69 14.18
N SER A 62 -1.63 12.99 14.32
CA SER A 62 -1.98 13.59 15.61
C SER A 62 -3.40 13.23 16.05
N LEU A 63 -3.62 13.16 17.37
CA LEU A 63 -4.94 12.92 17.95
C LEU A 63 -5.95 14.00 17.56
N SER A 64 -5.55 15.27 17.61
CA SER A 64 -6.40 16.40 17.19
C SER A 64 -6.88 16.28 15.75
N ARG A 65 -6.00 15.82 14.83
CA ARG A 65 -6.34 15.59 13.43
C ARG A 65 -7.29 14.41 13.25
N MET A 66 -7.12 13.34 14.03
CA MET A 66 -8.02 12.19 14.02
C MET A 66 -9.43 12.58 14.49
N ILE A 67 -9.54 13.24 15.65
CA ILE A 67 -10.83 13.68 16.22
C ILE A 67 -11.58 14.57 15.23
N ARG A 68 -10.90 15.55 14.63
CA ARG A 68 -11.51 16.43 13.63
C ARG A 68 -12.03 15.68 12.41
N LYS A 69 -11.38 14.58 11.99
CA LYS A 69 -11.84 13.77 10.85
C LYS A 69 -13.02 12.88 11.20
N MET A 70 -13.14 12.42 12.45
CA MET A 70 -14.28 11.62 12.90
C MET A 70 -15.54 12.46 13.17
N LYS A 71 -15.39 13.77 13.44
CA LYS A 71 -16.52 14.69 13.67
C LYS A 71 -17.22 15.14 12.37
N LEU A 72 -16.62 14.92 11.21
CA LEU A 72 -17.25 15.32 9.95
C LEU A 72 -18.48 14.44 9.68
N PRO A 73 -19.64 15.02 9.28
CA PRO A 73 -20.74 14.22 8.78
C PRO A 73 -20.28 13.47 7.51
N GLY A 74 -20.64 12.18 7.44
CA GLY A 74 -20.29 11.28 6.35
C GLY A 74 -21.04 11.57 5.06
#